data_AF-A0A4U0Y177-F1
#
_entry.id   AF-A0A4U0Y177-F1
#
_cell.length_a   1.000
_cell.length_b   1.000
_cell.length_c   1.000
_cell.angle_alpha   90.00
_cell.angle_beta   90.00
_cell.angle_gamma   90.00
#
_symmetry.space_group_name_H-M   'P 1'
#
loop_
_entity.id
_entity.type
_entity.pdbx_description
1 polymer ?
#
loop_
_entity_poly.entity_id
_entity_poly.type
_entity_poly.pdbx_seq_one_letter_code
_entity_poly.pdbx_strand_id
1 'polypeptide(L)' 'MDLLKNFDKVQDPSKLSATSHFTNDLGLDSLDTVEVVMAIEEEFSIEIPDKEADAIHSVNQAIEYIMSQPDAH' A
#
# COMPACT_ATOMS: atom_id res chain seq x y z
N MET A 1 -10.15 -1.00 -2.05
CA MET A 1 -10.31 -1.48 -0.65
C MET A 1 -10.18 -3.00 -0.54
N ASP A 2 -10.44 -3.78 -1.59
CA ASP A 2 -10.34 -5.25 -1.53
C ASP A 2 -8.91 -5.79 -1.75
N LEU A 3 -8.03 -5.02 -2.41
CA LEU A 3 -6.60 -5.34 -2.57
C LEU A 3 -5.91 -5.65 -1.22
N LEU A 4 -6.14 -4.80 -0.22
CA LEU A 4 -5.56 -4.92 1.12
C LEU A 4 -6.25 -5.96 2.01
N LYS A 5 -7.50 -6.36 1.68
CA LYS A 5 -8.20 -7.42 2.42
C LYS A 5 -7.73 -8.81 2.01
N ASN A 6 -7.15 -8.94 0.82
CA ASN A 6 -6.58 -10.19 0.32
C ASN A 6 -5.15 -10.43 0.81
N PHE A 7 -4.52 -9.45 1.48
CA PHE A 7 -3.29 -9.69 2.21
C PHE A 7 -3.61 -10.50 3.47
N ASP A 8 -3.48 -11.83 3.37
CA ASP A 8 -3.68 -12.81 4.45
C ASP A 8 -2.87 -12.50 5.73
N LYS A 9 -1.88 -11.61 5.65
CA LYS A 9 -1.05 -11.17 6.77
C LYS A 9 -1.66 -10.06 7.62
N VAL A 10 -2.75 -9.41 7.18
CA VAL A 10 -3.47 -8.43 8.02
C VAL A 10 -4.26 -9.19 9.09
N GLN A 11 -3.64 -9.35 10.26
CA GLN A 11 -4.21 -10.12 11.37
C GLN A 11 -5.49 -9.51 11.94
N ASP A 12 -5.66 -8.20 11.82
CA ASP A 12 -6.82 -7.48 12.33
C ASP A 12 -7.38 -6.49 11.28
N PRO A 13 -8.37 -6.91 10.49
CA PRO A 13 -8.99 -6.05 9.49
C PRO A 13 -9.73 -4.85 10.11
N SER A 14 -10.00 -4.85 11.42
CA SER A 14 -10.56 -3.67 12.10
C SER A 14 -9.54 -2.53 12.29
N LYS A 15 -8.24 -2.87 12.26
CA LYS A 15 -7.15 -1.89 12.24
C LYS A 15 -6.84 -1.38 10.83
N LEU A 16 -7.47 -1.92 9.79
CA LEU A 16 -7.28 -1.48 8.42
C LEU A 16 -8.03 -0.14 8.20
N SER A 17 -7.33 0.97 8.42
CA SER A 17 -7.76 2.32 8.07
C SER A 17 -6.85 2.88 6.99
N ALA A 18 -7.35 3.86 6.22
CA ALA A 18 -6.52 4.64 5.31
C ALA A 18 -5.31 5.25 6.07
N THR A 19 -5.52 5.67 7.32
CA THR A 19 -4.48 6.28 8.15
C THR A 19 -3.55 5.28 8.83
N SER A 20 -3.81 3.98 8.70
CA SER A 20 -3.04 2.95 9.41
C SER A 20 -1.67 2.77 8.79
N HIS A 21 -0.68 2.66 9.66
CA HIS A 21 0.71 2.44 9.28
C HIS A 21 0.96 0.96 9.02
N PHE A 22 1.57 0.62 7.87
CA PHE A 22 1.79 -0.76 7.43
C PHE A 22 2.60 -1.58 8.45
N THR A 23 3.75 -1.08 8.88
CA THR A 23 4.58 -1.75 9.89
C THR A 23 4.03 -1.62 11.31
N ASN A 24 3.71 -0.40 11.77
CA ASN A 24 3.37 -0.16 13.18
C ASN A 24 1.97 -0.66 13.58
N ASP A 25 0.97 -0.50 12.70
CA ASP A 25 -0.42 -0.83 13.05
C ASP A 25 -0.84 -2.18 12.50
N LEU A 26 -0.43 -2.50 11.27
CA LEU A 26 -0.78 -3.74 10.57
C LEU A 26 0.27 -4.84 10.75
N GLY A 27 1.47 -4.51 11.22
CA GLY A 27 2.54 -5.48 11.49
C GLY A 27 3.14 -6.09 10.22
N LEU A 28 3.00 -5.42 9.08
CA LEU A 28 3.58 -5.85 7.81
C LEU A 28 5.10 -5.70 7.86
N ASP A 29 5.82 -6.69 7.35
CA ASP A 29 7.26 -6.61 7.22
C ASP A 29 7.68 -5.84 5.95
N SER A 30 8.98 -5.63 5.75
CA SER A 30 9.48 -4.90 4.58
C SER A 30 9.18 -5.61 3.25
N LEU A 31 9.07 -6.95 3.26
CA LEU A 31 8.73 -7.75 2.07
C LEU A 31 7.24 -7.60 1.75
N ASP A 32 6.38 -7.58 2.78
CA ASP A 32 4.95 -7.37 2.65
C ASP A 32 4.63 -6.00 2.05
N THR A 33 5.34 -4.96 2.47
CA THR A 33 5.20 -3.63 1.84
C THR A 33 5.55 -3.64 0.37
N VAL A 34 6.56 -4.42 -0.06
CA VAL A 34 6.92 -4.56 -1.48
C VAL A 34 5.80 -5.27 -2.25
N GLU A 35 5.22 -6.34 -1.69
CA GLU A 35 4.08 -7.03 -2.31
C GLU A 35 2.85 -6.10 -2.45
N VAL A 36 2.56 -5.28 -1.43
CA VAL A 36 1.45 -4.31 -1.48
C VAL A 36 1.67 -3.28 -2.58
N VAL A 37 2.89 -2.74 -2.67
CA VAL A 37 3.26 -1.76 -3.70
C VAL A 37 3.16 -2.37 -5.09
N MET A 38 3.70 -3.58 -5.31
CA MET A 38 3.56 -4.29 -6.59
C MET A 38 2.10 -4.56 -6.97
N ALA A 39 1.26 -4.95 -6.01
CA ALA A 39 -0.17 -5.17 -6.28
C ALA A 39 -0.89 -3.87 -6.67
N ILE A 40 -0.47 -2.73 -6.10
CA ILE A 40 -0.95 -1.40 -6.48
C ILE A 40 -0.46 -1.02 -7.88
N GLU A 41 0.82 -1.25 -8.19
CA GLU A 41 1.40 -1.02 -9.52
C GLU A 41 0.63 -1.78 -10.60
N GLU A 42 0.36 -3.08 -10.39
CA GLU A 42 -0.39 -3.91 -11.32
C GLU A 42 -1.86 -3.46 -11.45
N GLU A 43 -2.54 -3.17 -10.35
CA GLU A 43 -3.96 -2.79 -10.35
C GLU A 43 -4.19 -1.44 -11.06
N PHE A 44 -3.29 -0.47 -10.86
CA PHE A 44 -3.41 0.87 -11.44
C PHE A 44 -2.54 1.07 -12.69
N SER A 45 -1.82 0.03 -13.13
CA SER A 45 -0.87 0.09 -14.25
C SER A 45 0.13 1.25 -14.13
N ILE A 46 0.63 1.49 -12.91
CA ILE A 46 1.61 2.53 -12.59
C ILE A 46 2.96 1.90 -12.22
N GLU A 47 4.00 2.72 -12.19
CA GLU A 47 5.33 2.35 -11.70
C GLU A 47 5.68 3.25 -10.51
N ILE A 48 5.91 2.66 -9.34
CA ILE A 48 6.29 3.35 -8.11
C ILE A 48 7.79 3.10 -7.89
N PRO A 49 8.66 4.13 -8.00
CA PRO A 49 10.08 3.95 -7.75
C PRO A 49 10.34 3.46 -6.32
N ASP A 50 11.32 2.57 -6.12
CA ASP A 50 11.71 2.04 -4.80
C ASP A 50 11.83 3.12 -3.72
N LYS A 51 12.40 4.27 -4.08
CA LYS A 51 12.59 5.40 -3.16
C LYS A 51 11.27 6.00 -2.66
N GLU A 52 10.23 5.97 -3.50
CA GLU A 52 8.89 6.45 -3.17
C GLU A 52 8.10 5.37 -2.44
N ALA A 53 8.23 4.12 -2.87
CA ALA A 53 7.72 2.95 -2.15
C ALA A 53 8.23 2.91 -0.70
N ASP A 54 9.52 3.18 -0.48
CA ASP A 54 10.13 3.30 0.85
C ASP A 54 9.54 4.45 1.68
N ALA A 55 9.01 5.50 1.04
CA ALA A 55 8.37 6.62 1.71
C ALA A 55 6.87 6.39 1.99
N ILE A 56 6.28 5.35 1.38
CA ILE A 56 4.89 4.95 1.56
C ILE A 56 4.80 4.06 2.81
N HIS A 57 4.29 4.64 3.89
CA HIS A 57 4.18 3.96 5.18
C HIS A 57 2.75 3.65 5.59
N SER A 58 1.78 4.22 4.87
CA SER A 58 0.35 4.06 5.14
C SER A 58 -0.45 3.96 3.86
N VAL A 59 -1.66 3.41 3.97
CA VAL A 59 -2.59 3.27 2.84
C VAL A 59 -2.95 4.64 2.25
N ASN A 60 -3.13 5.66 3.08
CA ASN A 60 -3.49 7.00 2.63
C ASN A 60 -2.36 7.62 1.81
N GLN A 61 -1.09 7.44 2.21
CA GLN A 61 0.05 7.90 1.42
C GLN A 61 0.14 7.18 0.07
N ALA A 62 -0.11 5.87 0.05
CA ALA A 62 -0.16 5.13 -1.20
C ALA A 62 -1.27 5.67 -2.13
N ILE A 63 -2.47 5.91 -1.58
CA ILE A 63 -3.59 6.48 -2.34
C ILE A 63 -3.27 7.88 -2.84
N GLU A 64 -2.76 8.76 -1.97
CA GLU A 64 -2.35 10.13 -2.34
C GLU A 64 -1.29 10.11 -3.45
N TYR A 65 -0.33 9.19 -3.37
CA TYR A 65 0.68 9.01 -4.41
C TYR A 65 0.04 8.62 -5.74
N ILE A 66 -0.81 7.59 -5.76
CA ILE A 66 -1.53 7.14 -6.97
C ILE A 66 -2.36 8.29 -7.55
N MET A 67 -3.10 9.03 -6.71
CA MET A 67 -3.92 10.15 -7.15
C MET A 67 -3.09 11.34 -7.66
N SER A 68 -1.84 11.47 -7.22
CA SER A 68 -0.92 12.49 -7.71
C SER A 68 -0.27 12.13 -9.04
N GLN A 69 -0.28 10.84 -9.42
CA GLN A 69 0.26 10.40 -10.70
C GLN A 69 -0.74 10.69 -11.84
N PRO A 70 -0.37 11.53 -12.82
CA PRO A 70 -1.25 11.85 -13.96
C PRO A 70 -1.50 10.65 -14.89
N ASP A 71 -0.66 9.61 -14.78
CA ASP A 71 -0.68 8.41 -15.63
C ASP A 71 -1.47 7.25 -15.01
N ALA A 72 -2.04 7.41 -13.80
CA ALA A 72 -2.94 6.41 -13.21
C ALA A 72 -4.28 6.42 -13.97
N HIS A 73 -4.56 5.34 -14.71
CA HIS A 73 -5.73 5.19 -15.58
C HIS A 73 -6.79 4.22 -15.04
#